data_AF-A0A239RL63-F1
#
_entry.id   AF-A0A239RL63-F1
#
_cell.length_a   1.000
_cell.length_b   1.000
_cell.length_c   1.000
_cell.angle_alpha   90.00
_cell.angle_beta   90.00
_cell.angle_gamma   90.00
#
_symmetry.space_group_name_H-M   'P 1'
#
loop_
_entity.id
_entity.type
_entity.pdbx_description
1 polymer ?
#
loop_
_entity_poly.entity_id
_entity_poly.type
_entity_poly.pdbx_seq_one_letter_code
_entity_poly.pdbx_strand_id
1 'polypeptide(L)'
;MDKILGGLVLINGTDIWKEYGVFLTEEKKGGRENLNAILTPSKAKEHVGVDIREHDGRKYSRALVPANAERDITLHFAQYARSREQWLANYMAFIRFLKTGKDGWLTMTFTELGLTLKVFYLDCSAYRSLTYLWTEGVQASRYKVRFREPEPII
;
A
#
# COMPACT_ATOMS: atom_id res chain seq x y z
N MET A 1 -7.01 -2.37 22.52
CA MET A 1 -6.48 -2.43 21.15
C MET A 1 -6.28 -1.03 20.57
N ASP A 2 -7.19 -0.08 20.82
CA ASP A 2 -7.07 1.32 20.34
C ASP A 2 -5.78 2.04 20.69
N LYS A 3 -5.23 1.84 21.91
CA LYS A 3 -3.97 2.49 22.32
C LYS A 3 -2.75 2.02 21.54
N ILE A 4 -2.83 0.87 20.85
CA ILE A 4 -1.68 0.25 20.18
C ILE A 4 -1.79 0.41 18.66
N LEU A 5 -3.01 0.34 18.09
CA LEU A 5 -3.22 0.38 16.64
C LEU A 5 -3.69 1.74 16.10
N GLY A 6 -4.20 2.62 16.98
CA GLY A 6 -4.62 3.95 16.58
C GLY A 6 -3.44 4.86 16.25
N GLY A 7 -3.57 5.65 15.20
CA GLY A 7 -2.60 6.68 14.81
C GLY A 7 -1.35 6.15 14.10
N LEU A 8 -1.24 4.86 13.81
CA LEU A 8 -0.08 4.28 13.11
C LEU A 8 -0.09 4.56 11.61
N VAL A 9 -1.27 4.45 10.99
CA VAL A 9 -1.46 4.67 9.55
C VAL A 9 -2.63 5.63 9.36
N LEU A 10 -2.33 6.76 8.71
CA LEU A 10 -3.33 7.74 8.31
C LEU A 10 -3.42 7.74 6.79
N ILE A 11 -4.62 7.73 6.24
CA ILE A 11 -4.83 7.90 4.80
C ILE A 11 -5.69 9.13 4.61
N ASN A 12 -5.21 10.13 3.87
CA ASN A 12 -5.86 11.43 3.70
C ASN A 12 -6.24 12.09 5.03
N GLY A 13 -5.44 11.87 6.09
CA GLY A 13 -5.71 12.35 7.45
C GLY A 13 -6.64 11.47 8.28
N THR A 14 -7.27 10.44 7.70
CA THR A 14 -8.16 9.51 8.40
C THR A 14 -7.37 8.36 9.01
N ASP A 15 -7.57 8.11 10.30
CA ASP A 15 -7.05 6.93 11.01
C ASP A 15 -7.85 5.69 10.63
N ILE A 16 -7.23 4.82 9.82
CA ILE A 16 -7.90 3.65 9.24
C ILE A 16 -8.28 2.60 10.28
N TRP A 17 -7.62 2.59 11.44
CA TRP A 17 -7.96 1.70 12.54
C TRP A 17 -9.24 2.19 13.21
N LYS A 18 -9.32 3.47 13.55
CA LYS A 18 -10.49 4.03 14.24
C LYS A 18 -11.74 4.03 13.37
N GLU A 19 -11.58 4.38 12.10
CA GLU A 19 -12.72 4.53 11.19
C GLU A 19 -13.23 3.18 10.65
N TYR A 20 -12.31 2.27 10.29
CA TYR A 20 -12.67 1.03 9.57
C TYR A 20 -12.30 -0.25 10.30
N GLY A 21 -11.61 -0.18 11.45
CA GLY A 21 -11.05 -1.36 12.12
C GLY A 21 -9.95 -2.05 11.30
N VAL A 22 -9.25 -1.29 10.46
CA VAL A 22 -8.23 -1.81 9.54
C VAL A 22 -6.83 -1.41 10.02
N PHE A 23 -5.87 -2.32 9.93
CA PHE A 23 -4.47 -2.07 10.27
C PHE A 23 -3.54 -2.88 9.37
N LEU A 24 -2.26 -2.53 9.35
CA LEU A 24 -1.25 -3.30 8.60
C LEU A 24 -0.91 -4.59 9.34
N THR A 25 -0.84 -5.69 8.60
CA THR A 25 -0.45 -7.01 9.12
C THR A 25 0.57 -7.67 8.21
N GLU A 26 1.41 -8.51 8.78
CA GLU A 26 2.31 -9.37 8.01
C GLU A 26 1.68 -10.76 7.78
N GLU A 27 2.20 -11.55 6.83
CA GLU A 27 1.65 -12.89 6.59
C GLU A 27 2.02 -13.88 7.69
N LYS A 28 3.22 -13.70 8.25
CA LYS A 28 3.84 -14.59 9.24
C LYS A 28 4.36 -13.76 10.41
N LYS A 29 4.45 -14.39 11.58
CA LYS A 29 5.07 -13.79 12.76
C LYS A 29 6.54 -13.45 12.46
N GLY A 30 6.94 -12.21 12.70
CA GLY A 30 8.29 -11.72 12.38
C GLY A 30 8.49 -11.32 10.92
N GLY A 31 7.42 -11.38 10.12
CA GLY A 31 7.38 -10.80 8.77
C GLY A 31 7.70 -9.31 8.77
N ARG A 32 8.07 -8.82 7.60
CA ARG A 32 8.45 -7.43 7.32
C ARG A 32 7.98 -7.02 5.92
N GLU A 33 6.99 -7.70 5.38
CA GLU A 33 6.52 -7.54 4.00
C GLU A 33 6.05 -6.11 3.76
N ASN A 34 5.26 -5.51 4.66
CA ASN A 34 4.85 -4.11 4.51
C ASN A 34 6.04 -3.16 4.64
N LEU A 35 6.89 -3.35 5.64
CA LEU A 35 8.06 -2.51 5.86
C LEU A 35 8.98 -2.53 4.63
N ASN A 36 9.23 -3.72 4.08
CA ASN A 36 10.00 -3.91 2.87
C ASN A 36 9.32 -3.23 1.68
N ALA A 37 8.01 -3.40 1.50
CA ALA A 37 7.29 -2.76 0.39
C ALA A 37 7.34 -1.22 0.46
N ILE A 38 7.23 -0.65 1.65
CA ILE A 38 7.29 0.80 1.87
C ILE A 38 8.70 1.34 1.58
N LEU A 39 9.74 0.63 2.04
CA LEU A 39 11.13 1.07 1.97
C LEU A 39 11.90 0.60 0.71
N THR A 40 11.28 -0.20 -0.16
CA THR A 40 11.95 -0.65 -1.41
C THR A 40 12.02 0.48 -2.42
N PRO A 41 13.20 1.01 -2.78
CA PRO A 41 13.32 2.15 -3.68
C PRO A 41 12.73 1.86 -5.06
N SER A 42 12.28 2.92 -5.72
CA SER A 42 11.86 2.85 -7.12
C SER A 42 13.02 2.51 -8.05
N LYS A 43 12.69 2.04 -9.25
CA LYS A 43 13.70 1.83 -10.30
C LYS A 43 14.12 3.18 -10.86
N ALA A 44 15.38 3.30 -11.27
CA ALA A 44 15.77 4.40 -12.14
C ALA A 44 15.05 4.28 -13.49
N LYS A 45 14.64 5.42 -14.07
CA LYS A 45 14.18 5.52 -15.45
C LYS A 45 15.30 5.08 -16.37
N GLU A 46 14.93 4.33 -17.40
CA GLU A 46 15.89 3.88 -18.40
C GLU A 46 16.53 5.07 -19.12
N HIS A 47 17.84 4.97 -19.34
CA HIS A 47 18.53 5.92 -20.19
C HIS A 47 18.30 5.57 -21.66
N VAL A 48 17.93 6.56 -22.45
CA VAL A 48 17.83 6.39 -23.90
C VAL A 48 19.24 6.42 -24.49
N GLY A 49 19.67 5.28 -25.04
CA GLY A 49 20.92 5.15 -25.79
C GLY A 49 20.67 4.89 -27.27
N VAL A 50 21.64 5.25 -28.11
CA VAL A 50 21.68 4.91 -29.54
C VAL A 50 22.52 3.66 -29.71
N ASP A 51 21.94 2.65 -30.35
CA ASP A 51 22.60 1.39 -30.65
C ASP A 51 23.02 1.38 -32.13
N ILE A 52 24.32 1.27 -32.41
CA ILE A 52 24.89 1.42 -33.75
C ILE A 52 25.59 0.11 -34.08
N ARG A 53 25.15 -0.55 -35.16
CA ARG A 53 25.58 -1.91 -35.55
C ARG A 53 27.09 -2.07 -35.69
N GLU A 54 27.76 -1.04 -36.20
CA GLU A 54 29.20 -1.03 -36.47
C GLU A 54 30.06 -0.70 -35.24
N HIS A 55 29.44 -0.41 -34.09
CA HIS A 55 30.14 -0.09 -32.85
C HIS A 55 29.81 -1.11 -31.74
N ASP A 56 30.81 -1.38 -30.90
CA ASP A 56 30.58 -2.19 -29.71
C ASP A 56 29.79 -1.40 -28.65
N GLY A 57 28.75 -2.02 -28.11
CA GLY A 57 27.93 -1.47 -27.04
C GLY A 57 27.00 -0.35 -27.50
N ARG A 58 26.51 0.44 -26.54
CA ARG A 58 25.47 1.46 -26.76
C ARG A 58 25.99 2.84 -26.39
N LYS A 59 25.74 3.83 -27.26
CA LYS A 59 26.12 5.22 -27.02
C LYS A 59 25.05 5.94 -26.21
N TYR A 60 25.43 6.55 -25.09
CA TYR A 60 24.54 7.32 -24.23
C TYR A 60 24.81 8.83 -24.33
N SER A 61 23.94 9.62 -23.68
CA SER A 61 24.18 11.04 -23.45
C SER A 61 25.47 11.27 -22.67
N ARG A 62 26.14 12.41 -22.91
CA ARG A 62 27.35 12.83 -22.17
C ARG A 62 27.09 12.99 -20.67
N ALA A 63 25.87 13.36 -20.30
CA ALA A 63 25.44 13.48 -18.91
C ALA A 63 24.27 12.51 -18.65
N LEU A 64 24.41 11.69 -17.61
CA LEU A 64 23.38 10.78 -17.12
C LEU A 64 22.77 11.38 -15.86
N VAL A 65 21.59 12.00 -16.01
CA VAL A 65 20.81 12.51 -14.88
C VAL A 65 19.84 11.41 -14.45
N PRO A 66 20.03 10.80 -13.26
CA PRO A 66 19.12 9.78 -12.78
C PRO A 66 17.77 10.39 -12.41
N ALA A 67 16.70 9.65 -12.69
CA ALA A 67 15.34 10.00 -12.28
C ALA A 67 14.60 8.71 -11.91
N ASN A 68 13.70 8.80 -10.93
CA ASN A 68 12.92 7.66 -10.47
C ASN A 68 11.76 7.36 -11.42
N ALA A 69 11.56 6.09 -11.75
CA ALA A 69 10.37 5.59 -12.44
C ALA A 69 9.26 5.34 -11.42
N GLU A 70 8.00 5.40 -11.83
CA GLU A 70 6.88 5.04 -10.95
C GLU A 70 7.05 3.62 -10.37
N ARG A 71 6.54 3.41 -9.15
CA ARG A 71 6.59 2.10 -8.49
C ARG A 71 5.21 1.66 -8.00
N ASP A 72 5.00 0.35 -8.01
CA ASP A 72 3.83 -0.27 -7.38
C ASP A 72 4.21 -0.77 -5.99
N ILE A 73 3.35 -0.48 -5.02
CA ILE A 73 3.51 -0.88 -3.61
C ILE A 73 2.35 -1.78 -3.24
N THR A 74 2.63 -2.98 -2.71
CA THR A 74 1.60 -3.88 -2.20
C THR A 74 1.64 -3.89 -0.69
N LEU A 75 0.53 -3.52 -0.06
CA LEU A 75 0.39 -3.52 1.39
C LEU A 75 -0.63 -4.56 1.83
N HIS A 76 -0.35 -5.17 2.97
CA HIS A 76 -1.11 -6.23 3.59
C HIS A 76 -1.91 -5.65 4.74
N PHE A 77 -3.23 -5.72 4.63
CA PHE A 77 -4.17 -5.21 5.62
C PHE A 77 -4.85 -6.37 6.34
N ALA A 78 -5.09 -6.17 7.63
CA ALA A 78 -6.03 -6.94 8.42
C ALA A 78 -7.21 -6.07 8.79
N GLN A 79 -8.40 -6.67 8.84
CA GLN A 79 -9.60 -6.02 9.33
C GLN A 79 -10.18 -6.79 10.50
N TYR A 80 -10.64 -6.05 11.49
CA TYR A 80 -11.24 -6.57 12.71
C TYR A 80 -12.59 -5.88 12.98
N ALA A 81 -13.62 -6.67 13.28
CA ALA A 81 -14.89 -6.15 13.79
C ALA A 81 -15.56 -7.14 14.74
N ARG A 82 -16.47 -6.64 15.58
CA ARG A 82 -17.15 -7.47 16.61
C ARG A 82 -18.30 -8.31 16.07
N SER A 83 -18.88 -7.90 14.94
CA SER A 83 -19.94 -8.62 14.24
C SER A 83 -19.67 -8.69 12.75
N ARG A 84 -20.36 -9.62 12.09
CA ARG A 84 -20.30 -9.80 10.64
C ARG A 84 -20.84 -8.59 9.88
N GLU A 85 -21.94 -8.02 10.36
CA GLU A 85 -22.60 -6.87 9.74
C GLU A 85 -21.67 -5.66 9.76
N GLN A 86 -21.01 -5.41 10.90
CA GLN A 86 -20.02 -4.35 11.05
C GLN A 86 -18.79 -4.62 10.17
N TRP A 87 -18.30 -5.86 10.13
CA TRP A 87 -17.17 -6.22 9.28
C TRP A 87 -17.47 -5.92 7.81
N LEU A 88 -18.64 -6.33 7.31
CA LEU A 88 -19.01 -6.16 5.91
C LEU A 88 -19.18 -4.67 5.55
N ALA A 89 -19.84 -3.91 6.42
CA ALA A 89 -20.01 -2.47 6.25
C ALA A 89 -18.64 -1.76 6.19
N ASN A 90 -17.75 -2.06 7.14
CA ASN A 90 -16.42 -1.47 7.20
C ASN A 90 -15.56 -1.87 6.00
N TYR A 91 -15.61 -3.13 5.55
CA TYR A 91 -14.88 -3.60 4.37
C TYR A 91 -15.32 -2.82 3.12
N MET A 92 -16.63 -2.73 2.87
CA MET A 92 -17.17 -2.00 1.74
C MET A 92 -16.87 -0.50 1.80
N ALA A 93 -16.91 0.10 3.00
CA ALA A 93 -16.58 1.50 3.21
C ALA A 93 -15.10 1.77 2.95
N PHE A 94 -14.21 0.91 3.48
CA PHE A 94 -12.77 1.05 3.32
C PHE A 94 -12.33 0.89 1.86
N ILE A 95 -12.81 -0.13 1.14
CA ILE A 95 -12.49 -0.31 -0.28
C ILE A 95 -13.01 0.85 -1.13
N ARG A 96 -14.22 1.37 -0.83
CA ARG A 96 -14.72 2.57 -1.51
C ARG A 96 -13.83 3.77 -1.23
N PHE A 97 -13.46 4.00 0.03
CA PHE A 97 -12.57 5.07 0.45
C PHE A 97 -11.22 5.02 -0.27
N LEU A 98 -10.59 3.84 -0.39
CA LEU A 98 -9.33 3.68 -1.13
C LEU A 98 -9.50 3.97 -2.63
N LYS A 99 -10.63 3.58 -3.24
CA LYS A 99 -10.90 3.82 -4.66
C LYS A 99 -11.24 5.28 -4.97
N THR A 100 -11.95 5.95 -4.07
CA THR A 100 -12.36 7.35 -4.28
C THR A 100 -11.25 8.32 -3.90
N GLY A 101 -10.55 8.06 -2.79
CA GLY A 101 -9.53 8.95 -2.25
C GLY A 101 -10.01 10.40 -2.15
N LYS A 102 -9.05 11.33 -2.24
CA LYS A 102 -9.30 12.75 -2.51
C LYS A 102 -8.98 12.98 -3.99
N ASP A 103 -10.02 13.06 -4.81
CA ASP A 103 -9.89 13.13 -6.28
C ASP A 103 -9.05 11.97 -6.85
N GLY A 104 -9.25 10.75 -6.31
CA GLY A 104 -8.50 9.54 -6.67
C GLY A 104 -7.16 9.36 -5.94
N TRP A 105 -6.70 10.38 -5.21
CA TRP A 105 -5.41 10.34 -4.51
C TRP A 105 -5.51 9.88 -3.06
N LEU A 106 -4.49 9.15 -2.63
CA LEU A 106 -4.30 8.69 -1.26
C LEU A 106 -2.96 9.21 -0.75
N THR A 107 -3.02 10.07 0.26
CA THR A 107 -1.85 10.50 1.04
C THR A 107 -1.73 9.56 2.24
N MET A 108 -0.83 8.59 2.16
CA MET A 108 -0.62 7.57 3.18
C MET A 108 0.53 7.97 4.09
N THR A 109 0.23 8.28 5.34
CA THR A 109 1.23 8.62 6.36
C THR A 109 1.44 7.44 7.31
N PHE A 110 2.68 6.98 7.39
CA PHE A 110 3.14 5.96 8.34
C PHE A 110 3.87 6.67 9.47
N THR A 111 3.17 6.88 10.59
CA THR A 111 3.65 7.79 11.65
C THR A 111 4.92 7.29 12.33
N GLU A 112 5.04 5.98 12.55
CA GLU A 112 6.24 5.38 13.15
C GLU A 112 7.49 5.52 12.27
N LEU A 113 7.30 5.62 10.96
CA LEU A 113 8.40 5.81 10.00
C LEU A 113 8.66 7.29 9.69
N GLY A 114 7.79 8.20 10.14
CA GLY A 114 7.82 9.60 9.72
C GLY A 114 7.67 9.78 8.21
N LEU A 115 7.05 8.81 7.52
CA LEU A 115 7.03 8.72 6.06
C LEU A 115 5.62 9.02 5.53
N THR A 116 5.54 9.77 4.44
CA THR A 116 4.28 9.99 3.72
C THR A 116 4.46 9.66 2.25
N LEU A 117 3.59 8.80 1.73
CA LEU A 117 3.53 8.44 0.31
C LEU A 117 2.28 9.04 -0.31
N LYS A 118 2.39 9.47 -1.57
CA LYS A 118 1.24 9.90 -2.37
C LYS A 118 0.99 8.88 -3.47
N VAL A 119 -0.08 8.12 -3.32
CA VAL A 119 -0.39 6.97 -4.17
C VAL A 119 -1.83 6.99 -4.67
N PHE A 120 -2.16 6.10 -5.61
CA PHE A 120 -3.54 5.80 -5.98
C PHE A 120 -3.78 4.29 -6.02
N TYR A 121 -5.03 3.89 -5.84
CA TYR A 121 -5.44 2.49 -5.82
C TYR A 121 -5.33 1.84 -7.21
N LEU A 122 -4.78 0.62 -7.29
CA LEU A 122 -4.77 -0.21 -8.50
C LEU A 122 -5.75 -1.37 -8.39
N ASP A 123 -5.48 -2.29 -7.45
CA ASP A 123 -6.23 -3.53 -7.29
C ASP A 123 -6.15 -4.05 -5.86
N CYS A 124 -6.98 -5.06 -5.57
CA CYS A 124 -7.06 -5.72 -4.27
C CYS A 124 -7.16 -7.23 -4.51
N SER A 125 -6.43 -8.01 -3.71
CA SER A 125 -6.57 -9.46 -3.71
C SER A 125 -7.94 -9.88 -3.16
N ALA A 126 -8.31 -11.15 -3.40
CA ALA A 126 -9.37 -11.77 -2.61
C ALA A 126 -9.03 -11.68 -1.11
N TYR A 127 -10.04 -11.48 -0.26
CA TYR A 127 -9.84 -11.53 1.17
C TYR A 127 -9.69 -12.97 1.64
N ARG A 128 -8.85 -13.18 2.65
CA ARG A 128 -8.69 -14.44 3.36
C ARG A 128 -9.31 -14.29 4.74
N SER A 129 -10.38 -15.04 4.98
CA SER A 129 -11.00 -15.12 6.30
C SER A 129 -10.04 -15.79 7.29
N LEU A 130 -9.84 -15.17 8.45
CA LEU A 130 -9.12 -15.77 9.58
C LEU A 130 -10.12 -16.44 10.55
N THR A 131 -11.33 -15.90 10.63
CA THR A 131 -12.48 -16.49 11.30
C THR A 131 -13.53 -16.91 10.27
N TYR A 132 -14.39 -17.87 10.61
CA TYR A 132 -15.51 -18.21 9.74
C TYR A 132 -16.54 -17.07 9.73
N LEU A 133 -16.79 -16.51 8.56
CA LEU A 133 -17.72 -15.38 8.39
C LEU A 133 -19.16 -15.73 8.78
N TRP A 134 -19.50 -17.02 8.80
CA TRP A 134 -20.85 -17.56 9.03
C TRP A 134 -21.12 -17.91 10.50
N THR A 135 -20.13 -17.75 11.37
CA THR A 135 -20.25 -18.04 12.81
C THR A 135 -20.42 -16.74 13.58
N GLU A 136 -21.26 -16.76 14.62
CA GLU A 136 -21.41 -15.62 15.51
C GLU A 136 -20.09 -15.30 16.23
N GLY A 137 -19.80 -14.00 16.35
CA GLY A 137 -18.63 -13.50 17.07
C GLY A 137 -17.72 -12.61 16.22
N VAL A 138 -16.50 -12.45 16.74
CA VAL A 138 -15.46 -11.57 16.19
C VAL A 138 -15.09 -12.01 14.78
N GLN A 139 -15.07 -11.06 13.85
CA GLN A 139 -14.67 -11.28 12.48
C GLN A 139 -13.30 -10.68 12.20
N ALA A 140 -12.41 -11.51 11.66
CA ALA A 140 -11.07 -11.12 11.25
C ALA A 140 -10.75 -11.65 9.85
N SER A 141 -10.16 -10.79 9.03
CA SER A 141 -9.76 -11.10 7.67
C SER A 141 -8.44 -10.41 7.33
N ARG A 142 -7.79 -10.88 6.26
CA ARG A 142 -6.65 -10.20 5.67
C ARG A 142 -6.74 -10.14 4.15
N TYR A 143 -6.20 -9.09 3.56
CA TYR A 143 -6.16 -8.89 2.11
C TYR A 143 -4.98 -7.99 1.74
N LYS A 144 -4.60 -8.04 0.46
CA LYS A 144 -3.53 -7.21 -0.08
C LYS A 144 -4.13 -6.16 -0.98
N VAL A 145 -3.64 -4.93 -0.88
CA VAL A 145 -4.00 -3.85 -1.80
C VAL A 145 -2.75 -3.36 -2.48
N ARG A 146 -2.82 -3.25 -3.82
CA ARG A 146 -1.75 -2.69 -4.63
C ARG A 146 -2.06 -1.24 -4.95
N PHE A 147 -1.06 -0.40 -4.76
CA PHE A 147 -1.09 1.03 -5.03
C PHE A 147 0.02 1.40 -6.00
N ARG A 148 -0.15 2.50 -6.72
CA ARG A 148 0.90 3.11 -7.54
C ARG A 148 1.35 4.42 -6.93
N GLU A 149 2.65 4.57 -6.77
CA GLU A 149 3.32 5.82 -6.46
C GLU A 149 3.94 6.39 -7.74
N PRO A 150 3.31 7.41 -8.37
CA PRO A 150 3.80 7.98 -9.62
C PRO A 150 5.05 8.85 -9.46
N GLU A 151 5.21 9.46 -8.28
CA GLU A 151 6.36 10.30 -7.93
C GLU A 151 7.03 9.73 -6.68
N PRO A 152 7.90 8.71 -6.82
CA PRO A 152 8.49 8.04 -5.67
C PRO A 152 9.47 8.91 -4.92
N ILE A 153 9.35 8.90 -3.60
CA ILE A 153 10.25 9.61 -2.69
C ILE A 153 11.62 8.92 -2.51
N ILE A 154 11.72 7.62 -2.86
CA ILE A 154 12.93 6.80 -2.75
C ILE A 154 13.10 5.88 -3.96
#